data_AF-A0A1X6N721-F1
#
_entry.id   AF-A0A1X6N721-F1
#
_cell.length_a   1.000
_cell.length_b   1.000
_cell.length_c   1.000
_cell.angle_alpha   90.00
_cell.angle_beta   90.00
_cell.angle_gamma   90.00
#
_symmetry.space_group_name_H-M   'P 1'
#
loop_
_entity.id
_entity.type
_entity.pdbx_description
1 polymer ?
#
loop_
_entity_poly.entity_id
_entity_poly.type
_entity_poly.pdbx_seq_one_letter_code
_entity_poly.pdbx_strand_id
1 'polypeptide(L)'
;LTTSVMSQILTHLDPRDLLNLARTSRDFRDLLMRRSSALSWKIARQNVEGLPACPPFLSEPAYANLVFFKYCHNCLKPTQSAVLWEFLVRYCTSCKNSQ
;
A
#
# COMPACT_ATOMS: atom_id res chain seq x y z
N LEU A 1 12.58 12.99 -20.94
CA LEU A 1 11.70 13.25 -19.77
C LEU A 1 12.56 13.11 -18.52
N THR A 2 12.99 14.21 -17.92
CA THR A 2 13.87 14.20 -16.74
C THR A 2 13.08 13.72 -15.52
N THR A 3 13.39 12.53 -15.02
CA THR A 3 12.86 12.06 -13.73
C THR A 3 13.41 12.94 -12.62
N SER A 4 12.52 13.62 -11.89
CA SER A 4 12.90 14.40 -10.70
C SER A 4 13.71 13.53 -9.73
N VAL A 5 14.67 14.13 -9.02
CA VAL A 5 15.46 13.46 -7.96
C VAL A 5 14.53 12.79 -6.95
N MET A 6 13.40 13.43 -6.63
CA MET A 6 12.40 12.85 -5.74
C MET A 6 11.83 11.54 -6.27
N SER A 7 11.48 11.46 -7.56
CA SER A 7 10.98 10.21 -8.15
C SER A 7 12.00 9.08 -8.10
N GLN A 8 13.30 9.39 -8.27
CA GLN A 8 14.39 8.41 -8.17
C GLN A 8 14.54 7.89 -6.72
N ILE A 9 14.48 8.78 -5.73
CA ILE A 9 14.51 8.38 -4.31
C ILE A 9 13.33 7.46 -3.99
N LEU A 10 12.12 7.84 -4.41
CA LEU A 10 10.91 7.06 -4.14
C LEU A 10 10.96 5.65 -4.75
N THR A 11 11.66 5.44 -5.87
CA THR A 11 11.82 4.10 -6.46
C THR A 11 12.76 3.18 -5.69
N HIS A 12 13.58 3.71 -4.78
CA HIS A 12 14.47 2.90 -3.93
C HIS A 12 13.84 2.51 -2.58
N LEU A 13 12.61 2.95 -2.31
CA LEU A 13 11.90 2.66 -1.08
C LEU A 13 11.02 1.43 -1.21
N ASP A 14 10.62 0.83 -0.08
CA ASP A 14 9.62 -0.22 -0.04
C ASP A 14 8.19 0.37 -0.08
N PRO A 15 7.16 -0.42 -0.45
CA PRO A 15 5.78 0.08 -0.50
C PRO A 15 5.28 0.55 0.87
N ARG A 16 5.79 -0.06 1.94
CA ARG A 16 5.49 0.34 3.31
C ARG A 16 5.95 1.78 3.58
N ASP A 17 7.15 2.13 3.12
CA ASP A 17 7.75 3.44 3.33
C ASP A 17 7.03 4.50 2.51
N LEU A 18 6.71 4.19 1.24
CA LEU A 18 5.89 5.06 0.41
C LEU A 18 4.54 5.35 1.07
N LEU A 19 3.87 4.33 1.62
CA LEU A 19 2.57 4.55 2.25
C LEU A 19 2.70 5.33 3.57
N ASN A 20 3.78 5.15 4.32
CA ASN A 20 4.07 5.97 5.49
C ASN A 20 4.32 7.43 5.11
N LEU A 21 5.12 7.72 4.08
CA LEU A 21 5.34 9.08 3.57
C LEU A 21 4.02 9.75 3.15
N ALA A 22 3.17 9.02 2.42
CA ALA A 22 1.86 9.50 2.00
C ALA A 22 0.87 9.74 3.18
N ARG A 23 1.15 9.19 4.36
CA ARG A 23 0.33 9.37 5.57
C ARG A 23 0.84 10.50 6.47
N THR A 24 2.13 10.83 6.42
CA THR A 24 2.76 11.82 7.30
C THR A 24 2.90 13.20 6.67
N SER A 25 2.79 13.33 5.34
CA SER A 25 2.91 14.62 4.64
C SER A 25 1.83 14.79 3.58
N ARG A 26 1.23 15.99 3.53
CA ARG A 26 0.23 16.36 2.53
C ARG A 26 0.82 16.39 1.12
N ASP A 27 2.02 16.93 0.96
CA ASP A 27 2.68 17.01 -0.35
C ASP A 27 3.03 15.61 -0.89
N PHE A 28 3.54 14.73 -0.02
CA PHE A 28 3.80 13.34 -0.41
C PHE A 28 2.50 12.58 -0.67
N ARG A 29 1.43 12.85 0.08
CA ARG A 29 0.11 12.28 -0.21
C ARG A 29 -0.36 12.68 -1.60
N ASP A 30 -0.32 13.96 -1.92
CA ASP A 30 -0.78 14.50 -3.19
C ASP A 30 0.07 14.00 -4.36
N LEU A 31 1.37 13.79 -4.15
CA LEU A 31 2.27 13.19 -5.14
C LEU A 31 2.02 11.69 -5.33
N LEU A 32 2.05 10.92 -4.24
CA LEU A 32 2.07 9.44 -4.29
C LEU A 32 0.71 8.85 -4.65
N MET A 33 -0.39 9.55 -4.42
CA MET A 33 -1.74 9.07 -4.74
C MET A 33 -2.15 9.35 -6.20
N ARG A 34 -1.30 10.02 -6.99
CA ARG A 34 -1.56 10.27 -8.42
C ARG A 34 -1.24 9.05 -9.27
N ARG A 35 -2.00 8.88 -10.36
CA ARG A 35 -1.72 7.85 -11.39
C ARG A 35 -0.31 7.97 -12.00
N SER A 36 0.24 9.17 -12.08
CA SER A 36 1.61 9.41 -12.55
C SER A 36 2.68 8.73 -11.68
N SER A 37 2.37 8.45 -10.42
CA SER A 37 3.27 7.77 -9.47
C SER A 37 3.13 6.25 -9.49
N ALA A 38 2.27 5.70 -10.35
CA ALA A 38 2.04 4.25 -10.43
C ALA A 38 3.32 3.46 -10.72
N LEU A 39 4.22 4.01 -11.55
CA LEU A 39 5.51 3.39 -11.81
C LEU A 39 6.40 3.34 -10.56
N SER A 40 6.43 4.43 -9.77
CA SER A 40 7.19 4.47 -8.51
C SER A 40 6.71 3.41 -7.53
N TRP A 41 5.40 3.23 -7.40
CA TRP A 41 4.83 2.18 -6.57
C TRP A 41 5.14 0.77 -7.07
N LYS A 42 5.05 0.56 -8.39
CA LYS A 42 5.37 -0.74 -9.01
C LYS A 42 6.83 -1.13 -8.77
N ILE A 43 7.76 -0.18 -8.94
CA ILE A 43 9.19 -0.40 -8.68
C ILE A 43 9.42 -0.63 -7.19
N ALA A 44 8.83 0.19 -6.31
CA ALA A 44 8.91 0.01 -4.87
C ALA A 44 8.46 -1.40 -4.44
N ARG A 45 7.38 -1.92 -5.04
CA ARG A 45 6.93 -3.30 -4.78
C ARG A 45 7.96 -4.35 -5.19
N GLN A 46 8.70 -4.12 -6.27
CA GLN A 46 9.74 -5.02 -6.74
C GLN A 46 10.99 -5.04 -5.86
N ASN A 47 11.16 -4.06 -4.96
CA ASN A 47 12.25 -4.05 -3.98
C ASN A 47 12.05 -5.10 -2.87
N VAL A 48 10.83 -5.62 -2.69
CA VAL A 48 10.50 -6.62 -1.67
C VAL A 48 10.56 -8.02 -2.27
N GLU A 49 11.58 -8.78 -1.92
CA GLU A 49 11.78 -10.16 -2.38
C GLU A 49 10.58 -11.05 -1.97
N GLY A 50 10.13 -11.89 -2.91
CA GLY A 50 9.05 -12.86 -2.68
C GLY A 50 7.63 -12.28 -2.61
N LEU A 51 7.46 -10.96 -2.76
CA LEU A 51 6.13 -10.35 -2.73
C LEU A 51 5.37 -10.57 -4.05
N PRO A 52 4.13 -11.08 -4.04
CA PRO A 52 3.41 -11.35 -5.28
C PRO A 52 3.06 -10.07 -6.04
N ALA A 53 2.73 -10.24 -7.32
CA ALA A 53 2.25 -9.14 -8.15
C ALA A 53 0.99 -8.52 -7.56
N CYS A 54 0.90 -7.19 -7.56
CA CYS A 54 -0.36 -6.51 -7.25
C CYS A 54 -1.42 -6.95 -8.27
N PRO A 55 -2.61 -7.41 -7.83
CA PRO A 55 -3.70 -7.74 -8.73
C PRO A 55 -4.06 -6.56 -9.64
N PRO A 56 -4.45 -6.77 -10.91
CA PRO A 56 -4.67 -5.68 -11.88
C PRO A 56 -5.84 -4.76 -11.52
N PHE A 57 -6.76 -5.23 -10.69
CA PHE A 57 -7.92 -4.47 -10.19
C PHE A 57 -7.67 -3.77 -8.85
N LEU A 58 -6.48 -3.93 -8.25
CA LEU A 58 -6.09 -3.29 -7.01
C LEU A 58 -5.02 -2.23 -7.29
N SER A 59 -5.12 -1.07 -6.64
CA SER A 59 -4.07 -0.06 -6.72
C SER A 59 -2.87 -0.46 -5.86
N GLU A 60 -1.65 -0.16 -6.32
CA GLU A 60 -0.43 -0.46 -5.56
C GLU A 60 -0.43 0.14 -4.13
N PRO A 61 -0.93 1.38 -3.86
CA PRO A 61 -1.08 1.88 -2.49
C PRO A 61 -2.04 1.04 -1.63
N ALA A 62 -3.14 0.55 -2.20
CA ALA A 62 -4.09 -0.30 -1.48
C ALA A 62 -3.50 -1.69 -1.23
N TYR A 63 -2.76 -2.24 -2.18
CA TYR A 63 -2.01 -3.48 -2.01
C TYR A 63 -0.94 -3.34 -0.91
N ALA A 64 -0.17 -2.25 -0.91
CA ALA A 64 0.78 -1.95 0.15
C ALA A 64 0.08 -1.86 1.52
N ASN A 65 -1.09 -1.24 1.60
CA ASN A 65 -1.89 -1.22 2.82
C ASN A 65 -2.26 -2.64 3.28
N LEU A 66 -2.78 -3.47 2.38
CA LEU A 66 -3.25 -4.82 2.68
C LEU A 66 -2.12 -5.73 3.22
N VAL A 67 -0.97 -5.67 2.55
CA VAL A 67 0.20 -6.51 2.84
C VAL A 67 0.91 -6.07 4.13
N PHE A 68 1.25 -4.78 4.24
CA PHE A 68 2.18 -4.30 5.27
C PHE A 68 1.49 -3.75 6.52
N PHE A 69 0.20 -3.45 6.47
CA PHE A 69 -0.50 -2.81 7.58
C PHE A 69 -1.59 -3.72 8.17
N LYS A 70 -1.56 -3.82 9.50
CA LYS A 70 -2.34 -4.76 10.30
C LYS A 70 -3.53 -4.05 10.96
N TYR A 71 -4.40 -3.46 10.14
CA TYR A 71 -5.62 -2.78 10.60
C TYR A 71 -6.87 -3.41 9.99
N CYS A 72 -7.95 -3.39 10.76
CA CYS A 72 -9.26 -3.78 10.29
C CYS A 72 -9.74 -2.79 9.22
N HIS A 73 -10.17 -3.28 8.06
CA HIS A 73 -10.66 -2.44 6.96
C HIS A 73 -12.05 -1.84 7.24
N ASN A 74 -12.76 -2.35 8.25
CA ASN A 74 -14.06 -1.80 8.67
C ASN A 74 -13.89 -0.78 9.81
N CYS A 75 -13.35 -1.21 10.96
CA CYS A 75 -13.30 -0.37 12.17
C CYS A 75 -11.96 0.31 12.43
N LEU A 76 -10.95 0.11 11.56
CA LEU A 76 -9.60 0.69 11.66
C LEU A 76 -8.81 0.33 12.92
N LYS A 77 -9.30 -0.60 13.75
CA LYS A 77 -8.55 -1.08 14.92
C LYS A 77 -7.38 -1.98 14.47
N PRO A 78 -6.23 -1.94 15.15
CA PRO A 78 -5.15 -2.90 14.94
C PRO A 78 -5.65 -4.34 15.07
N THR A 79 -5.15 -5.24 14.22
CA THR A 79 -5.55 -6.65 14.23
C THR A 79 -4.47 -7.58 13.68
N GLN A 80 -4.35 -8.75 14.29
CA GLN A 80 -3.45 -9.81 13.81
C GLN A 80 -4.13 -10.81 12.86
N SER A 81 -5.43 -10.62 12.57
CA SER A 81 -6.19 -11.49 11.67
C SER A 81 -5.54 -11.56 10.29
N ALA A 82 -5.57 -12.72 9.65
CA ALA A 82 -5.05 -12.92 8.30
C ALA A 82 -5.79 -12.06 7.26
N VAL A 83 -5.15 -11.85 6.11
CA VAL A 83 -5.80 -11.25 4.93
C VAL A 83 -6.81 -12.25 4.38
N LEU A 84 -8.02 -11.77 4.08
CA LEU A 84 -9.01 -12.48 3.27
C LEU A 84 -8.74 -12.09 1.81
N TRP A 85 -7.95 -12.91 1.11
CA TRP A 85 -7.41 -12.56 -0.22
C TRP A 85 -8.49 -12.47 -1.29
N GLU A 86 -9.56 -13.25 -1.15
CA GLU A 86 -10.73 -13.24 -2.04
C GLU A 86 -11.42 -11.87 -2.05
N PHE A 87 -11.38 -11.17 -0.91
CA PHE A 87 -12.02 -9.88 -0.71
C PHE A 87 -11.03 -8.71 -0.62
N LEU A 88 -9.72 -9.00 -0.64
CA LEU A 88 -8.64 -8.02 -0.47
C LEU A 88 -8.79 -7.14 0.78
N VAL A 89 -9.27 -7.74 1.87
CA VAL A 89 -9.47 -7.05 3.15
C VAL A 89 -8.88 -7.81 4.32
N ARG A 90 -8.67 -7.10 5.42
CA ARG A 90 -8.35 -7.65 6.74
C ARG A 90 -9.43 -7.19 7.70
N TYR A 91 -10.13 -8.11 8.34
CA TYR A 91 -11.10 -7.79 9.40
C TYR A 91 -10.63 -8.33 10.74
N CYS A 92 -10.79 -7.54 11.80
CA CYS A 92 -10.67 -8.08 13.15
C CYS A 92 -11.80 -9.09 13.41
N THR A 93 -11.62 -9.97 14.40
CA THR A 93 -12.59 -11.03 14.72
C THR A 93 -14.01 -10.52 14.88
N SER A 94 -14.20 -9.39 15.58
CA SER A 94 -15.52 -8.77 15.76
C SER A 94 -16.16 -8.35 14.44
N CYS A 95 -15.42 -7.64 13.57
CA CYS A 95 -15.96 -7.22 12.27
C CYS A 95 -16.21 -8.39 11.33
N LYS A 96 -15.37 -9.43 11.36
CA LYS A 96 -15.54 -10.65 10.56
C LYS A 96 -16.83 -11.38 10.91
N ASN A 97 -17.16 -11.47 12.21
CA ASN A 97 -18.39 -12.11 12.69
C ASN A 97 -19.65 -11.27 12.47
N SER A 98 -19.49 -10.01 12.05
CA SER A 98 -20.60 -9.08 11.76
C SER A 98 -20.80 -8.88 10.26
N GLN A 99 -20.11 -9.64 9.41
CA GLN A 99 -20.34 -9.65 7.97
C GLN A 99 -21.52 -10.55 7.61
#